data_AF-D7M4L8-F1
#
_entry.id   AF-D7M4L8-F1
#
_cell.length_a   1.000
_cell.length_b   1.000
_cell.length_c   1.000
_cell.angle_alpha   90.00
_cell.angle_beta   90.00
_cell.angle_gamma   90.00
#
_symmetry.space_group_name_H-M   'P 1'
#
loop_
_entity.id
_entity.type
_entity.pdbx_description
1 polymer ?
#
loop_
_entity_poly.entity_id
_entity_poly.type
_entity_poly.pdbx_seq_one_letter_code
_entity_poly.pdbx_strand_id
1 'polypeptide(L)'
;MSLQEASLVQNLDVWIAINIYGCNMDKKRWERPEDWWPERFLDNSKYESSDLHKTMAFGAGKRVCAGALQASLMAGIAIGRLVQEFEWKLRDGEEENVDTYEKFIFEEIV
;
A
#
# COMPACT_ATOMS: atom_id res chain seq x y z
N MET A 1 -14.66 31.93 -4.53
CA MET A 1 -15.61 30.87 -4.15
C MET A 1 -14.93 30.05 -3.07
N SER A 2 -15.30 30.30 -1.82
CA SER A 2 -14.62 29.87 -0.60
C SER A 2 -14.67 28.34 -0.43
N LEU A 3 -13.50 27.72 -0.28
CA LEU A 3 -13.39 26.39 0.31
C LEU A 3 -13.82 26.54 1.78
N GLN A 4 -15.02 26.06 2.09
CA GLN A 4 -15.42 25.87 3.49
C GLN A 4 -14.56 24.73 4.05
N GLU A 5 -13.63 25.09 4.93
CA GLU A 5 -13.01 24.15 5.84
C GLU A 5 -14.13 23.54 6.69
N ALA A 6 -14.52 22.31 6.36
CA ALA A 6 -15.38 21.51 7.21
C ALA A 6 -14.56 21.10 8.44
N SER A 7 -14.48 21.98 9.43
CA SER A 7 -14.03 21.62 10.77
C SER A 7 -15.12 20.77 11.42
N LEU A 8 -15.04 19.46 11.19
CA LEU A 8 -15.77 18.48 11.98
C LEU A 8 -15.30 18.62 13.42
N VAL A 9 -16.08 19.32 14.24
CA VAL A 9 -15.94 19.29 15.71
C VAL A 9 -16.27 17.86 16.13
N GLN A 10 -15.24 17.04 16.28
CA GLN A 10 -15.38 15.67 16.74
C GLN A 10 -15.56 15.70 18.26
N ASN A 11 -16.70 15.18 18.73
CA ASN A 11 -16.82 14.73 20.13
C ASN A 11 -15.65 13.78 20.45
N LEU A 12 -15.16 13.81 21.69
CA LEU A 12 -13.90 13.14 22.09
C LEU A 12 -13.89 11.61 21.92
N ASP A 13 -15.05 10.98 21.69
CA ASP A 13 -15.19 9.54 21.47
C ASP A 13 -15.76 9.24 20.07
N VAL A 14 -14.99 9.52 19.02
CA VAL A 14 -15.31 9.14 17.63
C VAL A 14 -14.28 8.13 17.12
N TRP A 15 -14.76 7.01 16.60
CA TRP A 15 -13.93 6.05 15.88
C TRP A 15 -13.63 6.57 14.47
N ILE A 16 -12.34 6.70 14.15
CA ILE A 16 -11.90 7.09 12.82
C ILE A 16 -11.27 5.88 12.15
N ALA A 17 -11.89 5.42 11.06
CA ALA A 17 -11.34 4.39 10.19
C ALA A 17 -10.74 5.04 8.93
N ILE A 18 -9.53 4.62 8.56
CA ILE A 18 -8.87 5.09 7.34
C ILE A 18 -8.99 3.99 6.29
N ASN A 19 -9.57 4.32 5.12
CA ASN A 19 -9.62 3.40 3.99
C ASN A 19 -8.25 3.32 3.30
N ILE A 20 -7.36 2.48 3.86
CA ILE A 20 -5.99 2.32 3.35
C ILE A 20 -5.99 1.78 1.91
N TYR A 21 -6.89 0.84 1.58
CA TYR A 21 -7.03 0.33 0.21
C TYR A 21 -7.37 1.47 -0.76
N GLY A 22 -8.41 2.27 -0.45
CA GLY A 22 -8.80 3.43 -1.24
C GLY A 22 -7.67 4.46 -1.40
N CYS A 23 -6.85 4.69 -0.37
CA CYS A 23 -5.69 5.57 -0.48
C CYS A 23 -4.63 5.06 -1.46
N ASN A 24 -4.40 3.74 -1.52
CA ASN A 24 -3.43 3.15 -2.44
C ASN A 24 -4.02 2.92 -3.85
N MET A 25 -5.35 2.94 -4.00
CA MET A 25 -6.05 2.82 -5.29
C MET A 25 -6.51 4.17 -5.89
N ASP A 26 -6.17 5.29 -5.25
CA ASP A 26 -6.56 6.64 -5.72
C ASP A 26 -5.82 7.02 -7.00
N LYS A 27 -6.54 7.01 -8.13
CA LYS A 27 -6.03 7.38 -9.46
C LYS A 27 -5.52 8.82 -9.58
N LYS A 28 -5.85 9.71 -8.62
CA LYS A 28 -5.29 11.06 -8.57
C LYS A 28 -3.88 11.11 -7.98
N ARG A 29 -3.51 10.09 -7.20
CA ARG A 29 -2.21 9.97 -6.51
C ARG A 29 -1.31 8.93 -7.17
N TRP A 30 -1.92 7.86 -7.67
CA TRP A 30 -1.24 6.73 -8.28
C TRP A 30 -1.65 6.63 -9.75
N GLU A 31 -0.65 6.55 -10.62
CA GLU A 31 -0.86 6.22 -12.03
C GLU A 31 -0.99 4.71 -12.16
N ARG A 32 -2.09 4.23 -12.75
CA ARG A 32 -2.37 2.78 -12.91
C ARG A 32 -2.26 2.00 -11.57
N PRO A 33 -2.99 2.40 -10.51
CA PRO A 33 -2.90 1.73 -9.21
C PRO A 33 -3.32 0.26 -9.21
N GLU A 34 -4.14 -0.13 -10.18
CA GLU A 34 -4.56 -1.51 -10.41
C GLU A 34 -3.46 -2.41 -10.96
N ASP A 35 -2.40 -1.84 -11.52
CA ASP A 35 -1.33 -2.60 -12.15
C ASP A 35 -0.19 -2.84 -11.16
N TRP A 36 0.31 -4.08 -11.12
CA TRP A 36 1.61 -4.35 -10.48
C TRP A 36 2.72 -3.69 -11.31
N TRP A 37 3.13 -2.49 -10.88
CA TRP A 37 4.13 -1.67 -11.59
C TRP A 37 5.24 -1.15 -10.65
N PRO A 38 6.17 -2.02 -10.22
CA PRO A 38 7.24 -1.66 -9.28
C PRO A 38 8.14 -0.52 -9.76
N GLU A 39 8.35 -0.40 -11.08
CA GLU A 39 9.21 0.61 -11.70
C GLU A 39 8.78 2.04 -11.37
N ARG A 40 7.52 2.22 -10.98
CA ARG A 40 6.99 3.51 -10.55
C ARG A 40 7.76 4.14 -9.39
N PHE A 41 8.47 3.34 -8.59
CA PHE A 41 9.28 3.80 -7.46
C PHE A 41 10.75 4.05 -7.82
N LEU A 42 11.18 3.85 -9.07
CA LEU A 42 12.56 4.08 -9.50
C LEU A 42 12.86 5.55 -9.83
N ASP A 43 11.83 6.37 -10.04
CA ASP A 43 11.99 7.80 -10.28
C ASP A 43 12.23 8.53 -8.96
N ASN A 44 13.51 8.68 -8.59
CA ASN A 44 13.93 9.39 -7.37
C ASN A 44 13.45 10.85 -7.32
N SER A 45 13.10 11.47 -8.45
CA SER A 45 12.53 12.83 -8.45
C SER A 45 11.10 12.86 -7.89
N LYS A 46 10.43 11.71 -7.85
CA LYS A 46 9.05 11.54 -7.37
C LYS A 46 8.97 10.68 -6.11
N TYR A 47 9.87 9.72 -5.94
CA TYR A 47 9.84 8.73 -4.88
C TYR A 47 11.22 8.56 -4.25
N GLU A 48 11.39 9.14 -3.06
CA GLU A 48 12.57 8.89 -2.23
C GLU A 48 12.32 7.62 -1.40
N SER A 49 13.26 6.68 -1.41
CA SER A 49 13.16 5.42 -0.64
C SER A 49 13.03 5.63 0.88
N SER A 50 13.47 6.80 1.36
CA SER A 50 13.35 7.24 2.74
C SER A 50 11.98 7.83 3.10
N ASP A 51 11.14 8.14 2.10
CA ASP A 51 9.81 8.72 2.29
C ASP A 51 8.77 7.62 2.57
N LEU A 52 8.78 7.15 3.82
CA LEU A 52 7.84 6.14 4.35
C LEU A 52 6.37 6.60 4.34
N HIS A 53 6.07 7.84 3.97
CA HIS A 53 4.72 8.42 3.99
C HIS A 53 4.06 8.48 2.61
N LYS A 54 4.78 8.12 1.54
CA LYS A 54 4.20 8.11 0.19
C LYS A 54 3.22 6.97 -0.04
N THR A 55 3.39 5.84 0.66
CA THR A 55 2.43 4.74 0.68
C THR A 55 1.73 4.69 2.03
N MET A 56 0.50 4.15 2.06
CA MET A 56 -0.22 3.94 3.32
C MET A 56 0.01 2.53 3.90
N ALA A 57 0.98 1.76 3.36
CA ALA A 57 1.24 0.38 3.75
C ALA A 57 1.57 0.22 5.25
N PHE A 58 2.21 1.23 5.84
CA PHE A 58 2.59 1.26 7.25
C PHE A 58 1.91 2.40 8.03
N GLY A 59 0.89 3.03 7.44
CA GLY A 59 0.30 4.27 7.97
C GLY A 59 1.22 5.49 7.81
N ALA A 60 0.87 6.59 8.47
CA ALA A 60 1.61 7.85 8.38
C ALA A 60 1.53 8.68 9.67
N GLY A 61 2.38 9.69 9.78
CA GLY A 61 2.39 10.65 10.89
C GLY A 61 2.83 10.03 12.23
N LYS A 62 2.34 10.59 13.35
CA LYS A 62 2.77 10.23 14.71
C LYS A 62 2.47 8.79 15.14
N ARG A 63 1.60 8.09 14.39
CA ARG A 63 1.17 6.70 14.66
C ARG A 63 1.57 5.75 13.54
N VAL A 64 2.53 6.14 12.69
CA VAL A 64 3.14 5.25 11.71
C VAL A 64 3.70 4.00 12.39
N CYS A 65 3.66 2.86 11.70
CA CYS A 65 4.18 1.61 12.22
C CYS A 65 5.65 1.78 12.64
N ALA A 66 5.94 1.50 13.92
CA ALA A 66 7.31 1.54 14.45
C ALA A 66 8.26 0.57 13.74
N GLY A 67 7.73 -0.50 13.12
CA GLY A 67 8.48 -1.49 12.36
C GLY A 67 8.60 -1.21 10.86
N ALA A 68 8.12 -0.07 10.35
CA ALA A 68 8.04 0.18 8.90
C ALA A 68 9.39 -0.02 8.19
N LEU A 69 10.46 0.58 8.71
CA LEU A 69 11.80 0.46 8.12
C LEU A 69 12.32 -0.98 8.19
N GLN A 70 12.16 -1.64 9.34
CA GLN A 70 12.60 -3.03 9.52
C GLN A 70 11.88 -3.97 8.57
N ALA A 71 10.55 -3.84 8.46
CA ALA A 71 9.74 -4.67 7.57
C ALA A 71 10.13 -4.47 6.11
N SER A 72 10.32 -3.22 5.65
CA SER A 72 10.77 -2.94 4.28
C SER A 72 12.14 -3.54 3.97
N LEU A 73 13.09 -3.43 4.90
CA LEU A 73 14.42 -4.03 4.75
C LEU A 73 14.35 -5.56 4.69
N MET A 74 13.58 -6.17 5.59
CA MET A 74 13.40 -7.63 5.61
C MET A 74 12.72 -8.13 4.34
N ALA A 75 11.69 -7.44 3.85
CA ALA A 75 11.02 -7.77 2.59
C ALA A 75 11.98 -7.66 1.40
N GLY A 76 12.75 -6.59 1.32
CA GLY A 76 13.77 -6.41 0.26
C GLY A 76 14.83 -7.52 0.28
N ILE A 77 15.33 -7.89 1.46
CA ILE A 77 16.28 -9.00 1.62
C ILE A 77 15.64 -10.32 1.20
N ALA A 78 14.43 -10.62 1.67
CA ALA A 78 13.74 -11.86 1.35
C ALA A 78 13.52 -12.01 -0.16
N ILE A 79 12.98 -10.97 -0.82
CA ILE A 79 12.78 -10.94 -2.27
C ILE A 79 14.12 -11.09 -3.00
N GLY A 80 15.16 -10.38 -2.56
CA GLY A 80 16.49 -10.47 -3.16
C GLY A 80 17.06 -11.89 -3.13
N ARG A 81 16.93 -12.59 -1.99
CA ARG A 81 17.40 -13.99 -1.87
C ARG A 81 16.55 -14.94 -2.70
N LEU A 82 15.23 -14.74 -2.72
CA LEU A 82 14.29 -15.51 -3.52
C LEU A 82 14.60 -15.42 -5.03
N VAL A 83 14.95 -14.23 -5.52
CA VAL A 83 15.32 -14.03 -6.93
C VAL A 83 16.72 -14.58 -7.25
N GLN A 84 17.67 -14.48 -6.33
CA GLN A 84 19.06 -14.91 -6.55
C GLN A 84 19.24 -16.43 -6.52
N GLU A 85 18.51 -17.12 -5.64
CA GLU A 85 18.79 -18.52 -5.31
C GLU A 85 17.82 -19.51 -5.98
N PHE A 86 16.72 -19.03 -6.58
CA PHE A 86 15.68 -19.88 -7.15
C PHE A 86 15.30 -19.50 -8.58
N GLU A 87 15.02 -20.52 -9.38
CA GLU A 87 14.35 -20.38 -10.69
C GLU A 87 12.85 -20.57 -10.50
N TRP A 88 12.06 -19.65 -11.04
CA TRP A 88 10.61 -19.60 -10.86
C TRP A 88 9.94 -20.18 -12.10
N LYS A 89 9.09 -21.19 -11.91
CA LYS A 89 8.26 -21.77 -12.96
C LYS A 89 6.90 -22.13 -12.40
N LEU A 90 5.87 -21.97 -13.23
CA LEU A 90 4.54 -22.53 -12.95
C LEU A 90 4.60 -24.05 -13.10
N ARG A 91 3.65 -24.76 -12.47
CA ARG A 91 3.50 -26.20 -12.73
C ARG A 91 2.90 -26.41 -14.12
N ASP A 92 3.17 -27.58 -14.69
CA ASP A 92 2.65 -27.94 -16.01
C ASP A 92 1.11 -27.90 -15.99
N GLY A 93 0.54 -27.09 -16.87
CA GLY A 93 -0.92 -26.90 -16.98
C GLY A 93 -1.49 -25.81 -16.08
N GLU A 94 -0.68 -25.10 -15.29
CA GLU A 94 -1.10 -23.89 -14.59
C GLU A 94 -0.90 -22.66 -15.49
N GLU A 95 -1.91 -21.79 -15.54
CA GLU A 95 -1.84 -20.47 -16.17
C GLU A 95 -1.47 -19.41 -15.13
N GLU A 96 -0.93 -18.28 -15.60
CA GLU A 96 -0.66 -17.13 -14.74
C GLU A 96 -1.98 -16.59 -14.17
N ASN A 97 -2.23 -16.86 -12.89
CA ASN A 97 -3.38 -16.34 -12.16
C ASN A 97 -2.89 -15.40 -11.05
N VAL A 98 -3.16 -14.11 -11.20
CA VAL A 98 -2.88 -13.09 -10.19
C VAL A 98 -4.16 -12.85 -9.37
N ASP A 99 -4.56 -13.85 -8.59
CA ASP A 99 -5.60 -13.70 -7.57
C ASP A 99 -5.01 -12.97 -6.35
N THR A 100 -4.93 -11.63 -6.41
CA THR A 100 -4.48 -10.76 -5.30
C THR A 100 -5.62 -10.32 -4.37
N TYR A 101 -6.83 -10.83 -4.57
CA TYR A 101 -7.99 -10.47 -3.77
C TYR A 101 -8.03 -11.24 -2.45
N GLU A 102 -7.61 -10.60 -1.35
CA GLU A 102 -8.33 -10.82 -0.10
C GLU A 102 -9.72 -10.18 -0.29
N LYS A 103 -10.75 -11.01 -0.48
CA LYS A 103 -12.16 -10.59 -0.35
C LYS A 103 -12.36 -10.07 1.08
N PHE A 104 -12.13 -8.79 1.30
CA PHE A 104 -12.67 -8.10 2.48
C PHE A 104 -14.17 -7.96 2.27
N ILE A 105 -14.91 -9.00 2.66
CA ILE A 105 -16.37 -8.96 2.76
C ILE A 105 -16.70 -7.98 3.89
N PHE A 106 -16.97 -6.73 3.54
CA PHE A 106 -17.68 -5.77 4.41
C PHE A 106 -19.20 -5.87 4.23
N GLU A 107 -19.71 -6.89 3.53
CA GLU A 107 -21.15 -7.12 3.35
C GLU A 107 -21.82 -7.85 4.52
N GLU A 108 -21.09 -8.25 5.58
CA GLU A 108 -21.66 -8.92 6.76
C GLU A 108 -21.47 -8.16 8.09
N ILE A 109 -21.24 -6.84 8.06
CA ILE A 109 -21.37 -6.02 9.27
C ILE A 109 -22.34 -4.87 9.01
N VAL A 110 -23.63 -5.23 9.01
CA VAL A 110 -24.74 -4.39 9.48
C VAL A 110 -25.57 -5.22 10.43
#